data_AF-A0A1H8A259-F1
#
_entry.id   AF-A0A1H8A259-F1
#
_cell.length_a   1.000
_cell.length_b   1.000
_cell.length_c   1.000
_cell.angle_alpha   90.00
_cell.angle_beta   90.00
_cell.angle_gamma   90.00
#
_symmetry.space_group_name_H-M   'P 1'
#
loop_
_entity.id
_entity.type
_entity.pdbx_description
1 polymer ?
#
loop_
_entity_poly.entity_id
_entity_poly.type
_entity_poly.pdbx_seq_one_letter_code
_entity_poly.pdbx_strand_id
1 'polypeptide(L)'
;MNTINILEYRKSIEPNKATKIKVFTEFFCSEFTIKAQDDNIDVRHFQDMDIDFIIKSLGNYIVVNNVRAQNTADTYVKAVYELLEYISDKYGATNAIFTNMRKNKEFSDRTKEVTSQLRATISKDIATDDDYESLVNCVESFLQENDNIELKLNEEIDLFISGERKNLRIFTSFLSILAAICVMVYALKYNVITELKSKDIDIIDRKIKINGISLPLNMELEQLLKIYMPIRTKLINFHRVNTDSLFIKYKTGQQLIKDDFSYTFQYIRNNLNGFKSEEFSSRRILEMLDRGIDISSISQLTGFDIKRCAEIQANNSTTDILIEFLSGKKDINSSQFMSCPFCGTRKKANIENWIIVKFEGDDNKYVACKGCKGLANREHI
;
A
#
# COMPACT_ATOMS: atom_id res chain seq x y z
N MET A 1 -24.33 16.73 -31.67
CA MET A 1 -23.79 15.45 -31.17
C MET A 1 -23.16 15.73 -29.83
N ASN A 2 -23.47 14.93 -28.81
CA ASN A 2 -22.88 15.10 -27.49
C ASN A 2 -21.57 14.29 -27.48
N THR A 3 -20.42 14.95 -27.44
CA THR A 3 -19.11 14.32 -27.59
C THR A 3 -18.25 14.57 -26.36
N ILE A 4 -17.52 13.56 -25.91
CA ILE A 4 -16.52 13.67 -24.84
C ILE A 4 -15.13 13.84 -25.43
N ASN A 5 -14.37 14.84 -24.95
CA ASN A 5 -12.95 14.95 -25.23
C ASN A 5 -12.15 14.05 -24.27
N ILE A 6 -11.72 12.88 -24.74
CA ILE A 6 -11.03 11.90 -23.89
C ILE A 6 -9.63 12.38 -23.49
N LEU A 7 -8.96 13.17 -24.33
CA LEU A 7 -7.65 13.73 -24.02
C LEU A 7 -7.73 14.70 -22.83
N GLU A 8 -8.76 15.55 -22.79
CA GLU A 8 -9.01 16.46 -21.69
C GLU A 8 -9.31 15.70 -20.39
N TYR A 9 -10.17 14.67 -20.45
CA TYR A 9 -10.43 13.80 -19.29
C TYR A 9 -9.14 13.15 -18.78
N ARG A 10 -8.31 12.60 -19.67
CA ARG A 10 -7.03 11.98 -19.30
C ARG A 10 -6.05 12.94 -18.65
N LYS A 11 -6.06 14.23 -19.01
CA LYS A 11 -5.25 15.28 -18.37
C LYS A 11 -5.74 15.65 -16.97
N SER A 12 -7.02 15.39 -16.67
CA SER A 12 -7.65 15.73 -15.39
C SER A 12 -7.50 14.65 -14.30
N ILE A 13 -6.98 13.47 -14.64
CA ILE A 13 -6.85 12.32 -13.73
C ILE A 13 -5.38 11.92 -13.49
N GLU A 14 -5.15 11.12 -12.46
CA GLU A 14 -3.81 10.63 -12.10
C GLU A 14 -3.12 9.88 -13.27
N PRO A 15 -1.79 10.01 -13.44
CA PRO A 15 -1.06 9.42 -14.57
C PRO A 15 -1.27 7.91 -14.73
N ASN A 16 -1.35 7.16 -13.63
CA ASN A 16 -1.57 5.71 -13.65
C ASN A 16 -2.97 5.35 -14.20
N LYS A 17 -4.00 6.12 -13.82
CA LYS A 17 -5.35 5.98 -14.37
C LYS A 17 -5.38 6.42 -15.84
N ALA A 18 -4.72 7.52 -16.19
CA ALA A 18 -4.66 8.03 -17.56
C ALA A 18 -4.09 7.01 -18.56
N THR A 19 -3.11 6.19 -18.14
CA THR A 19 -2.56 5.08 -18.96
C THR A 19 -3.58 3.97 -19.18
N LYS A 20 -4.35 3.59 -18.14
CA LYS A 20 -5.41 2.58 -18.25
C LYS A 20 -6.54 3.04 -19.18
N ILE A 21 -6.96 4.30 -19.02
CA ILE A 21 -7.97 4.92 -19.89
C ILE A 21 -7.49 5.02 -21.32
N LYS A 22 -6.20 5.31 -21.55
CA LYS A 22 -5.61 5.29 -22.90
C LYS A 22 -5.83 3.93 -23.58
N VAL A 23 -5.45 2.85 -22.92
CA VAL A 23 -5.56 1.49 -23.48
C VAL A 23 -7.02 1.09 -23.70
N PHE A 24 -7.91 1.46 -22.76
CA PHE A 24 -9.36 1.28 -22.95
C PHE A 24 -9.89 2.04 -24.17
N THR A 25 -9.49 3.31 -24.33
CA THR A 25 -9.96 4.16 -25.44
C THR A 25 -9.42 3.67 -26.79
N GLU A 26 -8.15 3.23 -26.84
CA GLU A 26 -7.57 2.65 -28.05
C GLU A 26 -8.32 1.38 -28.49
N PHE A 27 -8.62 0.49 -27.54
CA PHE A 27 -9.46 -0.69 -27.77
C PHE A 27 -10.88 -0.30 -28.22
N PHE A 28 -11.47 0.69 -27.55
CA PHE A 28 -12.81 1.16 -27.85
C PHE A 28 -12.91 1.71 -29.28
N CYS A 29 -11.99 2.60 -29.65
CA CYS A 29 -11.96 3.17 -31.00
C CYS A 29 -11.71 2.10 -32.06
N SER A 30 -10.89 1.07 -31.79
CA SER A 30 -10.70 -0.02 -32.73
C SER A 30 -11.97 -0.85 -32.97
N GLU A 31 -12.72 -1.18 -31.91
CA GLU A 31 -13.94 -1.99 -32.03
C GLU A 31 -15.08 -1.22 -32.72
N PHE A 32 -15.20 0.08 -32.47
CA PHE A 32 -16.22 0.93 -33.11
C PHE A 32 -15.78 1.56 -34.44
N THR A 33 -14.58 1.20 -34.94
CA THR A 33 -14.00 1.77 -36.19
C THR A 33 -13.93 3.31 -36.17
N ILE A 34 -13.78 3.89 -34.98
CA ILE A 34 -13.60 5.32 -34.77
C ILE A 34 -12.14 5.64 -35.07
N LYS A 35 -11.87 6.64 -35.91
CA LYS A 35 -10.48 7.02 -36.20
C LYS A 35 -9.82 7.49 -34.90
N ALA A 36 -8.74 6.81 -34.49
CA ALA A 36 -8.01 7.06 -33.25
C ALA A 36 -7.44 8.50 -33.10
N GLN A 37 -7.53 9.32 -34.15
CA GLN A 37 -7.12 10.73 -34.16
C GLN A 37 -8.25 11.68 -33.74
N ASP A 38 -9.49 11.20 -33.57
CA ASP A 38 -10.57 12.01 -33.03
C ASP A 38 -10.59 11.89 -31.50
N ASP A 39 -10.10 12.93 -30.83
CA ASP A 39 -10.16 13.02 -29.37
C ASP A 39 -11.62 13.19 -28.87
N ASN A 40 -12.57 13.49 -29.77
CA ASN A 40 -13.98 13.65 -29.47
C ASN A 40 -14.75 12.38 -29.84
N ILE A 41 -15.22 11.68 -28.82
CA ILE A 41 -16.00 10.45 -29.00
C ILE A 41 -17.48 10.74 -28.74
N ASP A 42 -18.38 10.30 -29.63
CA ASP A 42 -19.82 10.41 -29.40
C ASP A 42 -20.21 9.55 -28.18
N VAL A 43 -20.84 10.19 -27.19
CA VAL A 43 -21.16 9.54 -25.92
C VAL A 43 -22.13 8.36 -26.06
N ARG A 44 -22.89 8.31 -27.18
CA ARG A 44 -23.83 7.20 -27.47
C ARG A 44 -23.12 5.86 -27.61
N HIS A 45 -21.90 5.84 -28.14
CA HIS A 45 -21.13 4.61 -28.27
C HIS A 45 -20.82 3.96 -26.90
N PHE A 46 -20.77 4.74 -25.82
CA PHE A 46 -20.59 4.21 -24.46
C PHE A 46 -21.88 3.58 -23.89
N GLN A 47 -23.05 3.97 -24.40
CA GLN A 47 -24.34 3.41 -24.00
C GLN A 47 -24.54 2.00 -24.58
N ASP A 48 -23.96 1.76 -25.76
CA ASP A 48 -24.08 0.49 -26.50
C ASP A 48 -23.16 -0.62 -25.96
N MET A 49 -22.23 -0.30 -25.06
CA MET A 49 -21.33 -1.30 -24.49
C MET A 49 -22.09 -2.27 -23.57
N ASP A 50 -21.88 -3.56 -23.80
CA ASP A 50 -22.35 -4.63 -22.93
C ASP A 50 -21.22 -5.16 -22.03
N ILE A 51 -21.57 -6.12 -21.17
CA ILE A 51 -20.63 -6.75 -20.24
C ILE A 51 -19.50 -7.43 -21.01
N ASP A 52 -19.82 -8.08 -22.14
CA ASP A 52 -18.84 -8.76 -22.99
C ASP A 52 -17.78 -7.81 -23.54
N PHE A 53 -18.20 -6.60 -23.95
CA PHE A 53 -17.30 -5.57 -24.43
C PHE A 53 -16.26 -5.17 -23.38
N ILE A 54 -16.69 -4.89 -22.14
CA ILE A 54 -15.78 -4.47 -21.06
C ILE A 54 -14.88 -5.63 -20.61
N ILE A 55 -15.38 -6.86 -20.63
CA ILE A 55 -14.57 -8.05 -20.34
C ILE A 55 -13.49 -8.26 -21.42
N LYS A 56 -13.83 -8.07 -22.71
CA LYS A 56 -12.84 -8.09 -23.80
C LYS A 56 -11.80 -6.98 -23.66
N SER A 57 -12.21 -5.77 -23.27
CA SER A 57 -11.27 -4.66 -23.06
C SER A 57 -10.29 -4.94 -21.91
N LEU A 58 -10.76 -5.56 -20.82
CA LEU A 58 -9.92 -6.07 -19.72
C LEU A 58 -8.92 -7.12 -20.22
N GLY A 59 -9.38 -8.09 -21.02
CA GLY A 59 -8.51 -9.09 -21.66
C GLY A 59 -7.42 -8.45 -22.52
N ASN A 60 -7.80 -7.47 -23.35
CA ASN A 60 -6.85 -6.72 -24.16
C ASN A 60 -5.82 -5.96 -23.30
N TYR A 61 -6.26 -5.30 -22.23
CA TYR A 61 -5.37 -4.61 -21.30
C TYR A 61 -4.34 -5.55 -20.66
N ILE A 62 -4.77 -6.75 -20.25
CA ILE A 62 -3.92 -7.78 -19.67
C ILE A 62 -2.84 -8.22 -20.65
N VAL A 63 -3.21 -8.47 -21.92
CA VAL A 63 -2.29 -8.94 -22.96
C VAL A 63 -1.30 -7.84 -23.36
N VAL A 64 -1.79 -6.65 -23.72
CA VAL A 64 -0.96 -5.54 -24.22
C VAL A 64 0.07 -5.09 -23.17
N ASN A 65 -0.28 -5.09 -21.89
CA ASN A 65 0.60 -4.64 -20.82
C ASN A 65 1.27 -5.78 -20.04
N ASN A 66 1.13 -7.04 -20.48
CA ASN A 66 1.66 -8.22 -19.80
C ASN A 66 1.33 -8.21 -18.29
N VAL A 67 0.07 -7.95 -17.97
CA VAL A 67 -0.40 -7.85 -16.58
C VAL A 67 -0.40 -9.23 -15.96
N ARG A 68 0.36 -9.39 -14.87
CA ARG A 68 0.50 -10.68 -14.17
C ARG A 68 -0.21 -10.71 -12.81
N ALA A 69 -0.55 -9.55 -12.24
CA ALA A 69 -1.09 -9.41 -10.90
C ALA A 69 -2.58 -9.05 -10.93
N GLN A 70 -3.36 -9.70 -10.06
CA GLN A 70 -4.80 -9.48 -9.93
C GLN A 70 -5.16 -8.01 -9.64
N ASN A 71 -4.52 -7.38 -8.64
CA ASN A 71 -4.80 -5.99 -8.28
C ASN A 71 -4.58 -4.99 -9.45
N THR A 72 -3.59 -5.24 -10.31
CA THR A 72 -3.35 -4.40 -11.48
C THR A 72 -4.50 -4.48 -12.48
N ALA A 73 -5.12 -5.65 -12.62
CA ALA A 73 -6.31 -5.83 -13.44
C ALA A 73 -7.57 -5.24 -12.77
N ASP A 74 -7.74 -5.42 -11.46
CA ASP A 74 -8.87 -4.83 -10.72
C ASP A 74 -8.85 -3.29 -10.78
N THR A 75 -7.66 -2.67 -10.68
CA THR A 75 -7.52 -1.21 -10.82
C THR A 75 -7.80 -0.70 -12.23
N TYR A 76 -7.66 -1.53 -13.27
CA TYR A 76 -8.12 -1.18 -14.61
C TYR A 76 -9.64 -1.09 -14.68
N VAL A 77 -10.34 -2.09 -14.14
CA VAL A 77 -11.81 -2.12 -14.09
C VAL A 77 -12.34 -0.90 -13.35
N LYS A 78 -11.73 -0.56 -12.21
CA LYS A 78 -12.07 0.65 -11.46
C LYS A 78 -11.88 1.92 -12.29
N ALA A 79 -10.79 2.05 -13.04
CA ALA A 79 -10.56 3.23 -13.89
C ALA A 79 -11.62 3.35 -14.98
N VAL A 80 -12.00 2.24 -15.64
CA VAL A 80 -13.07 2.22 -16.66
C VAL A 80 -14.41 2.59 -16.01
N TYR A 81 -14.70 2.08 -14.82
CA TYR A 81 -15.91 2.44 -14.07
C TYR A 81 -15.99 3.95 -13.81
N GLU A 82 -14.93 4.54 -13.28
CA GLU A 82 -14.85 5.99 -12.99
C GLU A 82 -15.01 6.84 -14.27
N LEU A 83 -14.50 6.38 -15.42
CA LEU A 83 -14.74 7.05 -16.71
C LEU A 83 -16.24 7.04 -17.08
N LEU A 84 -16.93 5.91 -16.91
CA LEU A 84 -18.33 5.77 -17.29
C LEU A 84 -19.25 6.53 -16.33
N GLU A 85 -18.90 6.58 -15.05
CA GLU A 85 -19.54 7.43 -14.05
C GLU A 85 -19.39 8.91 -14.44
N TYR A 86 -18.18 9.36 -14.79
CA TYR A 86 -17.95 10.71 -15.28
C TYR A 86 -18.77 11.04 -16.54
N ILE A 87 -18.87 10.10 -17.49
CA ILE A 87 -19.68 10.28 -18.70
C ILE A 87 -21.17 10.41 -18.35
N SER A 88 -21.65 9.57 -17.45
CA SER A 88 -23.03 9.61 -16.95
C SER A 88 -23.34 10.96 -16.30
N ASP A 89 -22.49 11.40 -15.38
CA ASP A 89 -22.72 12.62 -14.59
C ASP A 89 -22.64 13.89 -15.45
N LYS A 90 -21.64 13.98 -16.34
CA LYS A 90 -21.37 15.19 -17.11
C LYS A 90 -22.21 15.29 -18.39
N TYR A 91 -22.55 14.15 -19.00
CA TYR A 91 -23.20 14.10 -20.31
C TYR A 91 -24.57 13.43 -20.30
N GLY A 92 -25.04 12.91 -19.16
CA GLY A 92 -26.33 12.26 -19.01
C GLY A 92 -26.43 10.90 -19.72
N ALA A 93 -25.31 10.36 -20.18
CA ALA A 93 -25.27 9.12 -20.94
C ALA A 93 -25.03 7.91 -20.01
N THR A 94 -26.12 7.28 -19.58
CA THR A 94 -26.07 6.10 -18.70
C THR A 94 -25.91 4.80 -19.47
N ASN A 95 -25.17 3.83 -18.92
CA ASN A 95 -25.07 2.47 -19.45
C ASN A 95 -25.82 1.47 -18.56
N ALA A 96 -26.55 0.54 -19.19
CA ALA A 96 -27.44 -0.41 -18.52
C ALA A 96 -26.72 -1.36 -17.53
N ILE A 97 -25.42 -1.57 -17.68
CA ILE A 97 -24.61 -2.36 -16.74
C ILE A 97 -24.62 -1.72 -15.35
N PHE A 98 -24.64 -0.39 -15.28
CA PHE A 98 -24.44 0.36 -14.04
C PHE A 98 -25.74 0.86 -13.41
N THR A 99 -26.80 1.00 -14.22
CA THR A 99 -28.14 1.36 -13.74
C THR A 99 -28.96 0.15 -13.29
N ASN A 100 -28.58 -1.07 -13.71
CA ASN A 100 -29.28 -2.30 -13.35
C ASN A 100 -28.47 -3.14 -12.36
N MET A 101 -28.99 -3.34 -11.15
CA MET A 101 -28.34 -4.11 -10.07
C MET A 101 -27.96 -5.54 -10.48
N ARG A 102 -28.80 -6.22 -11.29
CA ARG A 102 -28.51 -7.58 -11.76
C ARG A 102 -27.35 -7.60 -12.75
N LYS A 103 -27.32 -6.67 -13.71
CA LYS A 103 -26.21 -6.54 -14.68
C LYS A 103 -24.92 -6.10 -14.00
N ASN A 104 -25.00 -5.24 -12.99
CA ASN A 104 -23.85 -4.83 -12.19
C ASN A 104 -23.23 -6.02 -11.44
N LYS A 105 -24.08 -6.84 -10.81
CA LYS A 105 -23.63 -8.08 -10.15
C LYS A 105 -22.99 -9.05 -11.14
N GLU A 106 -23.63 -9.30 -12.28
CA GLU A 106 -23.09 -10.15 -13.34
C GLU A 106 -21.74 -9.66 -13.84
N PHE A 107 -21.60 -8.34 -14.07
CA PHE A 107 -20.35 -7.71 -14.44
C PHE A 107 -19.26 -7.91 -13.37
N SER A 108 -19.59 -7.71 -12.09
CA SER A 108 -18.65 -7.94 -10.99
C SER A 108 -18.20 -9.40 -10.91
N ASP A 109 -19.10 -10.35 -11.12
CA ASP A 109 -18.79 -11.79 -11.03
C ASP A 109 -17.89 -12.22 -12.20
N ARG A 110 -18.20 -11.80 -13.43
CA ARG A 110 -17.39 -12.10 -14.61
C ARG A 110 -16.02 -11.44 -14.59
N THR A 111 -15.94 -10.23 -14.05
CA THR A 111 -14.66 -9.54 -13.85
C THR A 111 -13.78 -10.34 -12.90
N LYS A 112 -14.33 -10.77 -11.75
CA LYS A 112 -13.60 -11.59 -10.77
C LYS A 112 -13.14 -12.91 -11.36
N GLU A 113 -13.95 -13.55 -12.19
CA GLU A 113 -13.58 -14.78 -12.89
C GLU A 113 -12.30 -14.57 -13.72
N VAL A 114 -12.25 -13.50 -14.52
CA VAL A 114 -11.07 -13.15 -15.33
C VAL A 114 -9.87 -12.78 -14.45
N THR A 115 -10.04 -11.92 -13.44
CA THR A 115 -8.90 -11.45 -12.64
C THR A 115 -8.36 -12.52 -11.69
N SER A 116 -9.17 -13.50 -11.29
CA SER A 116 -8.75 -14.64 -10.46
C SER A 116 -7.78 -15.61 -11.15
N GLN A 117 -7.70 -15.58 -12.48
CA GLN A 117 -6.75 -16.39 -13.26
C GLN A 117 -5.33 -15.82 -13.24
N LEU A 118 -5.18 -14.55 -12.84
CA LEU A 118 -3.88 -13.90 -12.69
C LEU A 118 -3.21 -14.34 -11.38
N ARG A 119 -1.92 -14.03 -11.22
CA ARG A 119 -1.26 -14.28 -9.94
C ARG A 119 -2.03 -13.48 -8.89
N ALA A 120 -2.62 -14.21 -7.94
CA ALA A 120 -3.15 -13.63 -6.73
C ALA A 120 -2.10 -12.67 -6.22
N THR A 121 -2.51 -11.45 -5.90
CA THR A 121 -1.64 -10.56 -5.16
C THR A 121 -1.32 -11.32 -3.87
N ILE A 122 -0.12 -11.87 -3.78
CA ILE A 122 0.43 -12.28 -2.50
C ILE A 122 0.53 -10.95 -1.78
N SER A 123 -0.46 -10.72 -0.94
CA SER A 123 -0.43 -9.71 0.09
C SER A 123 0.85 -10.01 0.87
N LYS A 124 1.94 -9.34 0.50
CA LYS A 124 2.95 -8.93 1.48
C LYS A 124 2.36 -7.72 2.18
N ASP A 125 1.15 -7.81 2.73
CA ASP A 125 0.58 -6.68 3.47
C ASP A 125 1.29 -6.49 4.81
N ILE A 126 2.11 -7.46 5.21
CA ILE A 126 2.82 -7.52 6.47
C ILE A 126 4.28 -7.82 6.13
N ALA A 127 5.20 -7.00 6.64
CA ALA A 127 6.64 -7.24 6.53
C ALA A 127 7.02 -8.54 7.24
N THR A 128 7.93 -9.33 6.65
CA THR A 128 8.48 -10.53 7.32
C THR A 128 9.47 -10.15 8.41
N ASP A 129 9.90 -11.11 9.22
CA ASP A 129 10.97 -10.88 10.20
C ASP A 129 12.28 -10.47 9.52
N ASP A 130 12.63 -11.10 8.39
CA ASP A 130 13.79 -10.72 7.56
C ASP A 130 13.67 -9.27 7.02
N ASP A 131 12.47 -8.85 6.59
CA ASP A 131 12.22 -7.49 6.14
C ASP A 131 12.43 -6.50 7.30
N TYR A 132 11.94 -6.83 8.50
CA TYR A 132 12.08 -6.02 9.71
C TYR A 132 13.53 -5.94 10.19
N GLU A 133 14.25 -7.06 10.23
CA GLU A 133 15.68 -7.11 10.55
C GLU A 133 16.49 -6.26 9.56
N SER A 134 16.16 -6.34 8.27
CA SER A 134 16.80 -5.51 7.23
C SER A 134 16.57 -4.01 7.48
N LEU A 135 15.38 -3.62 7.94
CA LEU A 135 15.08 -2.23 8.29
C LEU A 135 15.86 -1.76 9.52
N VAL A 136 15.90 -2.58 10.58
CA VAL A 136 16.70 -2.31 11.78
C VAL A 136 18.17 -2.14 11.40
N ASN A 137 18.73 -3.09 10.65
CA ASN A 137 20.11 -3.04 10.18
C ASN A 137 20.38 -1.80 9.32
N CYS A 138 19.43 -1.36 8.49
CA CYS A 138 19.55 -0.15 7.69
C CYS A 138 19.61 1.12 8.56
N VAL A 139 18.81 1.17 9.63
CA VAL A 139 18.83 2.26 10.61
C VAL A 139 20.14 2.27 11.38
N GLU A 140 20.55 1.13 11.93
CA GLU A 140 21.79 0.99 12.69
C GLU A 140 23.02 1.33 11.82
N SER A 141 23.07 0.83 10.58
CA SER A 141 24.17 1.13 9.65
C SER A 141 24.26 2.62 9.38
N PHE A 142 23.13 3.32 9.18
CA PHE A 142 23.13 4.77 9.01
C PHE A 142 23.72 5.48 10.23
N LEU A 143 23.31 5.08 11.44
CA LEU A 143 23.78 5.71 12.67
C LEU A 143 25.28 5.45 12.89
N GLN A 144 25.78 4.25 12.59
CA GLN A 144 27.20 3.90 12.67
C GLN A 144 28.06 4.62 11.63
N GLU A 145 27.65 4.64 10.36
CA GLU A 145 28.35 5.40 9.30
C GLU A 145 28.40 6.90 9.61
N ASN A 146 27.40 7.37 10.35
CA ASN A 146 27.27 8.76 10.78
C ASN A 146 27.61 8.95 12.26
N ASP A 147 28.70 8.35 12.73
CA ASP A 147 29.30 8.69 14.03
C ASP A 147 29.36 10.21 14.24
N ASN A 148 28.99 10.66 15.43
CA ASN A 148 28.77 12.07 15.78
C ASN A 148 27.78 12.77 14.83
N ILE A 149 26.63 12.13 14.57
CA ILE A 149 25.59 12.62 13.65
C ILE A 149 25.20 14.08 13.91
N GLU A 150 25.16 14.52 15.17
CA GLU A 150 24.87 15.91 15.53
C GLU A 150 25.89 16.89 14.92
N LEU A 151 27.19 16.59 15.02
CA LEU A 151 28.25 17.41 14.44
C LEU A 151 28.12 17.44 12.90
N LYS A 152 27.99 16.27 12.27
CA LYS A 152 27.86 16.14 10.82
C LYS A 152 26.63 16.90 10.27
N LEU A 153 25.52 16.84 10.98
CA LEU A 153 24.33 17.60 10.63
C LEU A 153 24.54 19.10 10.78
N ASN A 154 25.14 19.55 11.88
CA ASN A 154 25.45 20.97 12.08
C ASN A 154 26.38 21.51 10.99
N GLU A 155 27.45 20.80 10.66
CA GLU A 155 28.38 21.14 9.57
C GLU A 155 27.66 21.19 8.21
N GLU A 156 26.83 20.19 7.90
CA GLU A 156 26.06 20.20 6.65
C GLU A 156 25.09 21.39 6.58
N ILE A 157 24.41 21.71 7.68
CA ILE A 157 23.49 22.85 7.75
C ILE A 157 24.25 24.17 7.63
N ASP A 158 25.41 24.33 8.27
CA ASP A 158 26.20 25.55 8.20
C ASP A 158 26.74 25.81 6.79
N LEU A 159 27.26 24.78 6.12
CA LEU A 159 27.67 24.87 4.71
C LEU A 159 26.49 25.16 3.79
N PHE A 160 25.29 24.66 4.12
CA PHE A 160 24.09 24.97 3.35
C PHE A 160 23.65 26.43 3.54
N ILE A 161 23.68 26.93 4.77
CA ILE A 161 23.34 28.32 5.11
C ILE A 161 24.35 29.29 4.48
N SER A 162 25.65 28.95 4.47
CA SER A 162 26.69 29.78 3.83
C SER A 162 26.61 29.76 2.29
N GLY A 163 25.85 28.84 1.71
CA GLY A 163 25.73 28.65 0.26
C GLY A 163 26.84 27.81 -0.37
N GLU A 164 27.79 27.32 0.42
CA GLU A 164 28.86 26.41 -0.02
C GLU A 164 28.33 25.02 -0.40
N ARG A 165 27.16 24.64 0.13
CA ARG A 165 26.49 23.38 -0.19
C ARG A 165 25.04 23.65 -0.64
N LYS A 166 24.62 23.03 -1.74
CA LYS A 166 23.26 23.19 -2.29
C LYS A 166 22.25 22.16 -1.80
N ASN A 167 22.73 21.08 -1.20
CA ASN A 167 21.94 19.86 -0.93
C ASN A 167 22.12 19.43 0.53
N LEU A 168 21.05 18.97 1.16
CA LEU A 168 21.04 18.52 2.55
C LEU A 168 20.89 17.00 2.62
N ARG A 169 21.95 16.27 2.23
CA ARG A 169 21.88 14.80 2.04
C ARG A 169 21.78 14.08 3.38
N ILE A 170 22.66 14.40 4.33
CA ILE A 170 22.69 13.74 5.65
C ILE A 170 21.40 14.06 6.40
N PHE A 171 20.98 15.32 6.39
CA PHE A 171 19.72 15.76 6.98
C PHE A 171 18.51 15.05 6.38
N THR A 172 18.41 14.95 5.05
CA THR A 172 17.27 14.25 4.41
C THR A 172 17.27 12.77 4.75
N SER A 173 18.43 12.11 4.79
CA SER A 173 18.54 10.73 5.26
C SER A 173 18.12 10.59 6.72
N PHE A 174 18.56 11.51 7.58
CA PHE A 174 18.23 11.53 9.00
C PHE A 174 16.71 11.65 9.26
N LEU A 175 16.01 12.49 8.49
CA LEU A 175 14.54 12.55 8.55
C LEU A 175 13.89 11.21 8.17
N SER A 176 14.47 10.52 7.18
CA SER A 176 13.98 9.22 6.74
C SER A 176 14.17 8.14 7.81
N ILE A 177 15.21 8.24 8.63
CA ILE A 177 15.43 7.37 9.80
C ILE A 177 14.39 7.65 10.88
N LEU A 178 14.19 8.91 11.25
CA LEU A 178 13.17 9.30 12.23
C LEU A 178 11.77 8.80 11.84
N ALA A 179 11.40 8.94 10.56
CA ALA A 179 10.14 8.45 10.05
C ALA A 179 10.03 6.92 10.10
N ALA A 180 11.10 6.19 9.78
CA ALA A 180 11.14 4.73 9.87
C ALA A 180 10.95 4.25 11.31
N ILE A 181 11.58 4.91 12.28
CA ILE A 181 11.42 4.59 13.71
C ILE A 181 9.96 4.86 14.15
N CYS A 182 9.33 5.93 13.67
CA CYS A 182 7.91 6.17 13.95
C CYS A 182 7.00 5.04 13.44
N VAL A 183 7.29 4.50 12.25
CA VAL A 183 6.60 3.32 11.70
C VAL A 183 6.82 2.09 12.60
N MET A 184 8.09 1.78 12.92
CA MET A 184 8.46 0.60 13.68
C MET A 184 7.90 0.61 15.11
N VAL A 185 7.94 1.76 15.78
CA VAL A 185 7.56 1.85 17.20
C VAL A 185 6.05 1.97 17.37
N TYR A 186 5.40 2.83 16.60
CA TYR A 186 4.00 3.22 16.80
C TYR A 186 3.06 2.80 15.66
N ALA A 187 3.55 2.08 14.65
CA ALA A 187 2.76 1.65 13.48
C ALA A 187 2.11 2.79 12.70
N LEU A 188 2.74 3.98 12.65
CA LEU A 188 2.13 5.14 11.99
C LEU A 188 2.12 4.98 10.48
N LYS A 189 0.95 5.16 9.86
CA LYS A 189 0.88 5.35 8.41
C LYS A 189 1.58 6.66 8.01
N TYR A 190 2.05 6.71 6.76
CA TYR A 190 2.73 7.88 6.20
C TYR A 190 2.00 9.22 6.47
N ASN A 191 0.68 9.29 6.21
CA ASN A 191 -0.07 10.53 6.43
C ASN A 191 -0.05 10.99 7.91
N VAL A 192 -0.08 10.07 8.86
CA VAL A 192 -0.02 10.43 10.29
C VAL A 192 1.35 11.01 10.64
N ILE A 193 2.42 10.43 10.11
CA ILE A 193 3.79 10.95 10.31
C ILE A 193 3.91 12.38 9.77
N THR A 194 3.34 12.64 8.60
CA THR A 194 3.40 13.97 7.96
C THR A 194 2.55 15.02 8.64
N GLU A 195 1.54 14.61 9.41
CA GLU A 195 0.64 15.51 10.15
C GLU A 195 1.11 15.80 11.58
N LEU A 196 2.13 15.08 12.08
CA LEU A 196 2.71 15.33 13.41
C LEU A 196 3.23 16.76 13.53
N LYS A 197 2.96 17.40 14.67
CA LYS A 197 3.39 18.76 14.96
C LYS A 197 4.51 18.78 15.99
N SER A 198 5.34 19.83 15.98
CA SER A 198 6.40 20.00 16.98
C SER A 198 5.85 20.04 18.41
N LYS A 199 4.66 20.59 18.62
CA LYS A 199 3.99 20.62 19.93
C LYS A 199 3.50 19.25 20.40
N ASP A 200 3.42 18.27 19.49
CA ASP A 200 3.03 16.92 19.83
C ASP A 200 4.19 16.13 20.46
N ILE A 201 5.42 16.69 20.43
CA ILE A 201 6.60 16.12 21.05
C ILE A 201 6.92 16.88 22.34
N ASP A 202 6.89 16.16 23.46
CA ASP A 202 7.39 16.64 24.74
C ASP A 202 8.64 15.82 25.12
N ILE A 203 9.82 16.38 24.85
CA ILE A 203 11.10 15.73 25.17
C ILE A 203 11.35 15.68 26.68
N ILE A 204 10.81 16.65 27.44
CA ILE A 204 11.04 16.77 28.88
C ILE A 204 10.26 15.66 29.60
N ASP A 205 8.97 15.57 29.31
CA ASP A 205 8.09 14.53 29.86
C ASP A 205 8.20 13.19 29.13
N ARG A 206 9.05 13.12 28.09
CA ARG A 206 9.27 11.95 27.22
C ARG A 206 7.97 11.40 26.65
N LYS A 207 7.16 12.28 26.07
CA LYS A 207 5.85 11.94 25.50
C LYS A 207 5.73 12.38 24.05
N ILE A 208 4.98 11.60 23.29
CA ILE A 208 4.50 11.94 21.96
C ILE A 208 2.97 11.87 21.94
N LYS A 209 2.33 12.85 21.32
CA LYS A 209 0.88 12.90 21.13
C LYS A 209 0.52 12.55 19.69
N ILE A 210 -0.08 11.40 19.47
CA ILE A 210 -0.53 10.95 18.14
C ILE A 210 -2.05 10.82 18.17
N ASN A 211 -2.75 11.52 17.27
CA ASN A 211 -4.22 11.45 17.13
C ASN A 211 -4.99 11.58 18.46
N GLY A 212 -4.50 12.47 19.34
CA GLY A 212 -5.08 12.71 20.66
C GLY A 212 -4.59 11.79 21.78
N ILE A 213 -3.91 10.69 21.46
CA ILE A 213 -3.36 9.72 22.41
C ILE A 213 -1.94 10.15 22.81
N SER A 214 -1.66 10.20 24.13
CA SER A 214 -0.32 10.46 24.64
C SER A 214 0.39 9.15 24.95
N LEU A 215 1.54 8.93 24.32
CA LEU A 215 2.36 7.73 24.46
C LEU A 215 3.77 8.10 24.95
N PRO A 216 4.45 7.19 25.66
CA PRO A 216 5.86 7.38 25.99
C PRO A 216 6.70 7.42 24.71
N LEU A 217 7.67 8.33 24.66
CA LEU A 217 8.69 8.34 23.62
C LEU A 217 9.60 7.12 23.79
N ASN A 218 9.77 6.37 22.71
CA ASN A 218 10.84 5.38 22.63
C ASN A 218 12.21 6.08 22.81
N MET A 219 13.12 5.43 23.54
CA MET A 219 14.41 5.98 23.93
C MET A 219 15.30 6.36 22.74
N GLU A 220 15.32 5.54 21.69
CA GLU A 220 16.09 5.82 20.48
C GLU A 220 15.51 7.04 19.76
N LEU A 221 14.19 7.09 19.60
CA LEU A 221 13.52 8.24 19.00
C LEU A 221 13.73 9.53 19.81
N GLU A 222 13.69 9.45 21.16
CA GLU A 222 13.97 10.58 22.04
C GLU A 222 15.36 11.17 21.78
N GLN A 223 16.39 10.32 21.71
CA GLN A 223 17.77 10.74 21.47
C GLN A 223 17.92 11.43 20.12
N LEU A 224 17.35 10.85 19.06
CA LEU A 224 17.42 11.43 17.73
C LEU A 224 16.60 12.73 17.62
N LEU A 225 15.46 12.83 18.33
CA LEU A 225 14.67 14.07 18.38
C LEU A 225 15.39 15.19 19.13
N LYS A 226 16.18 14.89 20.18
CA LYS A 226 17.02 15.89 20.87
C LYS A 226 18.03 16.53 19.93
N ILE A 227 18.57 15.75 18.99
CA ILE A 227 19.48 16.25 17.94
C ILE A 227 18.69 17.03 16.89
N TYR A 228 17.54 16.49 16.47
CA TYR A 228 16.72 17.05 15.40
C TYR A 228 16.15 18.44 15.73
N MET A 229 15.58 18.62 16.92
CA MET A 229 14.77 19.80 17.25
C MET A 229 15.56 21.13 17.20
N PRO A 230 16.81 21.22 17.69
CA PRO A 230 17.66 22.39 17.49
C PRO A 230 17.96 22.68 16.01
N ILE A 231 18.30 21.64 15.24
CA ILE A 231 18.59 21.76 13.80
C ILE A 231 17.36 22.27 13.04
N ARG A 232 16.19 21.68 13.31
CA ARG A 232 14.91 22.12 12.76
C ARG A 232 14.66 23.60 13.04
N THR A 233 14.90 24.03 14.29
CA THR A 233 14.72 25.42 14.72
C THR A 233 15.66 26.37 13.98
N LYS A 234 16.94 26.00 13.83
CA LYS A 234 17.95 26.76 13.07
C LYS A 234 17.52 26.96 11.61
N LEU A 235 17.07 25.90 10.96
CA LEU A 235 16.59 25.92 9.58
C LEU A 235 15.32 26.78 9.40
N ILE A 236 14.34 26.62 10.29
CA ILE A 236 13.12 27.44 10.29
C ILE A 236 13.42 28.94 10.44
N ASN A 237 14.31 29.28 11.39
CA ASN A 237 14.70 30.66 11.63
C ASN A 237 15.44 31.28 10.45
N PHE A 238 16.35 30.50 9.83
CA PHE A 238 17.09 30.95 8.65
C PHE A 238 16.16 31.29 7.48
N HIS A 239 15.14 30.47 7.20
CA HIS A 239 14.18 30.76 6.12
C HIS A 239 13.00 31.64 6.54
N ARG A 240 12.89 32.02 7.81
CA ARG A 240 11.78 32.80 8.37
C ARG A 240 10.41 32.16 8.09
N VAL A 241 10.32 30.83 8.14
CA VAL A 241 9.07 30.11 7.86
C VAL A 241 8.32 29.81 9.14
N ASN A 242 7.07 30.25 9.24
CA ASN A 242 6.18 29.79 10.29
C ASN A 242 5.56 28.44 9.90
N THR A 243 5.99 27.35 10.57
CA THR A 243 5.43 26.00 10.42
C THR A 243 5.44 25.27 11.77
N ASP A 244 4.31 24.64 12.10
CA ASP A 244 4.16 23.79 13.28
C ASP A 244 4.42 22.31 13.00
N SER A 245 4.60 21.92 11.73
CA SER A 245 4.91 20.53 11.33
C SER A 245 6.21 20.03 11.97
N LEU A 246 6.19 18.84 12.58
CA LEU A 246 7.35 18.22 13.19
C LEU A 246 8.45 18.03 12.14
N PHE A 247 8.13 17.41 11.00
CA PHE A 247 9.07 17.18 9.92
C PHE A 247 9.06 18.36 8.94
N ILE A 248 10.25 18.79 8.49
CA ILE A 248 10.43 19.85 7.50
C ILE A 248 11.25 19.34 6.31
N LYS A 249 10.92 19.74 5.08
CA LYS A 249 11.64 19.31 3.87
C LYS A 249 12.45 20.43 3.22
N TYR A 250 13.53 20.01 2.59
CA TYR A 250 14.32 20.77 1.64
C TYR A 250 14.33 20.11 0.27
N LYS A 251 14.18 20.92 -0.78
CA LYS A 251 14.48 20.51 -2.15
C LYS A 251 15.71 21.28 -2.61
N THR A 252 16.62 20.59 -3.28
CA THR A 252 17.88 21.14 -3.80
C THR A 252 17.66 22.49 -4.47
N GLY A 253 18.30 23.54 -3.95
CA GLY A 253 18.24 24.89 -4.52
C GLY A 253 16.90 25.62 -4.36
N GLN A 254 15.97 25.15 -3.52
CA GLN A 254 14.68 25.81 -3.26
C GLN A 254 14.49 26.15 -1.77
N GLN A 255 13.58 27.10 -1.51
CA GLN A 255 13.11 27.44 -0.16
C GLN A 255 12.43 26.22 0.50
N LEU A 256 12.32 26.26 1.83
CA LEU A 256 11.64 25.24 2.63
C LEU A 256 10.24 24.96 2.07
N ILE A 257 10.00 23.72 1.63
CA ILE A 257 8.74 23.32 1.01
C ILE A 257 7.80 22.87 2.13
N LYS A 258 6.66 23.55 2.23
CA LYS A 258 5.55 23.10 3.07
C LYS A 258 4.85 21.91 2.39
N ASP A 259 4.53 20.90 3.19
CA ASP A 259 3.51 19.88 2.89
C ASP A 259 3.80 18.85 1.76
N ASP A 260 5.01 18.78 1.20
CA ASP A 260 5.39 17.73 0.22
C ASP A 260 6.37 16.70 0.81
N PHE A 261 5.84 15.63 1.37
CA PHE A 261 6.62 14.58 2.04
C PHE A 261 6.93 13.35 1.16
N SER A 262 6.81 13.47 -0.18
CA SER A 262 6.96 12.37 -1.14
C SER A 262 8.27 11.56 -1.03
N TYR A 263 9.30 12.13 -0.40
CA TYR A 263 10.62 11.52 -0.20
C TYR A 263 10.93 11.14 1.26
N THR A 264 9.96 11.16 2.17
CA THR A 264 10.17 10.85 3.60
C THR A 264 10.90 9.55 3.83
N PHE A 265 10.71 8.54 2.96
CA PHE A 265 11.40 7.25 3.07
C PHE A 265 12.49 7.04 2.01
N GLN A 266 13.00 8.10 1.38
CA GLN A 266 13.90 7.94 0.23
C GLN A 266 15.20 7.23 0.59
N TYR A 267 15.81 7.56 1.72
CA TYR A 267 17.03 6.88 2.15
C TYR A 267 16.79 5.38 2.36
N ILE A 268 15.71 5.04 3.06
CA ILE A 268 15.32 3.64 3.29
C ILE A 268 15.05 2.94 1.95
N ARG A 269 14.26 3.54 1.05
CA ARG A 269 13.95 2.95 -0.27
C ARG A 269 15.17 2.74 -1.16
N ASN A 270 16.21 3.57 -1.01
CA ASN A 270 17.45 3.43 -1.77
C ASN A 270 18.34 2.29 -1.24
N ASN A 271 18.20 1.92 0.04
CA ASN A 271 19.01 0.89 0.69
C ASN A 271 18.25 -0.43 0.88
N LEU A 272 16.92 -0.40 0.85
CA LEU A 272 16.04 -1.56 0.99
C LEU A 272 15.15 -1.70 -0.25
N ASN A 273 15.43 -2.73 -1.04
CA ASN A 273 14.64 -3.06 -2.21
C ASN A 273 13.20 -3.43 -1.82
N GLY A 274 12.24 -2.68 -2.36
CA GLY A 274 10.82 -2.98 -2.17
C GLY A 274 10.21 -2.46 -0.87
N PHE A 275 10.91 -1.60 -0.11
CA PHE A 275 10.38 -1.01 1.12
C PHE A 275 9.01 -0.32 0.91
N LYS A 276 8.02 -0.76 1.69
CA LYS A 276 6.71 -0.10 1.82
C LYS A 276 6.37 0.07 3.29
N SER A 277 6.30 1.32 3.74
CA SER A 277 6.02 1.70 5.14
C SER A 277 4.77 1.03 5.73
N GLU A 278 3.76 0.81 4.89
CA GLU A 278 2.50 0.18 5.27
C GLU A 278 2.67 -1.30 5.66
N GLU A 279 3.63 -2.02 5.07
CA GLU A 279 3.90 -3.43 5.38
C GLU A 279 4.51 -3.57 6.78
N PHE A 280 5.44 -2.66 7.13
CA PHE A 280 6.03 -2.58 8.47
C PHE A 280 5.02 -2.09 9.51
N SER A 281 4.20 -1.11 9.16
CA SER A 281 3.10 -0.65 10.04
C SER A 281 2.14 -1.79 10.34
N SER A 282 1.79 -2.60 9.34
CA SER A 282 0.89 -3.75 9.49
C SER A 282 1.51 -4.85 10.34
N ARG A 283 2.82 -5.10 10.23
CA ARG A 283 3.55 -6.01 11.14
C ARG A 283 3.47 -5.53 12.59
N ARG A 284 3.68 -4.24 12.81
CA ARG A 284 3.60 -3.67 14.16
C ARG A 284 2.16 -3.66 14.72
N ILE A 285 1.15 -3.42 13.87
CA ILE A 285 -0.27 -3.58 14.23
C ILE A 285 -0.56 -5.01 14.68
N LEU A 286 -0.06 -6.00 13.95
CA LEU A 286 -0.24 -7.41 14.30
C LEU A 286 0.33 -7.70 15.70
N GLU A 287 1.55 -7.24 15.99
CA GLU A 287 2.14 -7.40 17.33
C GLU A 287 1.32 -6.72 18.43
N MET A 288 0.73 -5.56 18.15
CA MET A 288 -0.16 -4.87 19.10
C MET A 288 -1.43 -5.69 19.38
N LEU A 289 -2.02 -6.26 18.33
CA LEU A 289 -3.21 -7.12 18.42
C LEU A 289 -2.91 -8.41 19.19
N ASP A 290 -1.77 -9.05 18.92
CA ASP A 290 -1.34 -10.28 19.61
C ASP A 290 -1.08 -10.04 21.10
N ARG A 291 -0.69 -8.80 21.47
CA ARG A 291 -0.56 -8.35 22.86
C ARG A 291 -1.88 -7.94 23.51
N GLY A 292 -3.00 -8.08 22.80
CA GLY A 292 -4.34 -7.81 23.32
C GLY A 292 -4.72 -6.32 23.33
N ILE A 293 -4.04 -5.47 22.56
CA ILE A 293 -4.45 -4.07 22.40
C ILE A 293 -5.71 -4.04 21.51
N ASP A 294 -6.71 -3.29 21.96
CA ASP A 294 -8.00 -3.17 21.28
C ASP A 294 -7.88 -2.54 19.87
N ILE A 295 -8.62 -3.10 18.90
CA ILE A 295 -8.60 -2.68 17.49
C ILE A 295 -8.99 -1.21 17.34
N SER A 296 -9.95 -0.70 18.11
CA SER A 296 -10.36 0.70 17.99
C SER A 296 -9.25 1.65 18.46
N SER A 297 -8.52 1.27 19.51
CA SER A 297 -7.36 2.02 20.01
C SER A 297 -6.21 2.02 19.00
N ILE A 298 -5.94 0.87 18.37
CA ILE A 298 -4.93 0.75 17.31
C ILE A 298 -5.33 1.59 16.09
N SER A 299 -6.59 1.51 15.66
CA SER A 299 -7.10 2.29 14.52
C SER A 299 -6.94 3.79 14.75
N GLN A 300 -7.32 4.26 15.94
CA GLN A 300 -7.14 5.67 16.33
C GLN A 300 -5.66 6.08 16.33
N LEU A 301 -4.79 5.27 16.93
CA LEU A 301 -3.36 5.56 17.04
C LEU A 301 -2.67 5.61 15.67
N THR A 302 -2.82 4.53 14.89
CA THR A 302 -2.05 4.29 13.67
C THR A 302 -2.61 5.02 12.47
N GLY A 303 -3.89 5.39 12.52
CA GLY A 303 -4.66 5.95 11.42
C GLY A 303 -5.13 4.91 10.39
N PHE A 304 -4.88 3.63 10.61
CA PHE A 304 -5.51 2.56 9.80
C PHE A 304 -6.98 2.43 10.19
N ASP A 305 -7.85 2.11 9.23
CA ASP A 305 -9.24 1.84 9.56
C ASP A 305 -9.42 0.49 10.27
N ILE A 306 -10.50 0.36 11.04
CA ILE A 306 -10.83 -0.84 11.82
C ILE A 306 -10.88 -2.10 10.94
N LYS A 307 -11.41 -1.97 9.72
CA LYS A 307 -11.55 -3.10 8.80
C LYS A 307 -10.16 -3.63 8.40
N ARG A 308 -9.23 -2.75 8.09
CA ARG A 308 -7.85 -3.10 7.74
C ARG A 308 -7.11 -3.73 8.92
N CYS A 309 -7.28 -3.21 10.14
CA CYS A 309 -6.73 -3.84 11.34
C CYS A 309 -7.28 -5.27 11.55
N ALA A 310 -8.58 -5.49 11.33
CA ALA A 310 -9.19 -6.82 11.42
C ALA A 310 -8.69 -7.78 10.33
N GLU A 311 -8.50 -7.28 9.09
CA GLU A 311 -7.90 -8.06 7.99
C GLU A 311 -6.48 -8.53 8.33
N ILE A 312 -5.66 -7.67 8.94
CA ILE A 312 -4.30 -8.02 9.40
C ILE A 312 -4.35 -9.18 10.39
N GLN A 313 -5.27 -9.14 11.37
CA GLN A 313 -5.44 -10.20 12.36
C GLN A 313 -5.89 -11.54 11.74
N ALA A 314 -6.89 -11.48 10.85
CA ALA A 314 -7.48 -12.67 10.23
C ALA A 314 -6.47 -13.41 9.35
N ASN A 315 -5.64 -12.67 8.61
CA ASN A 315 -4.62 -13.24 7.74
C ASN A 315 -3.49 -13.93 8.53
N ASN A 316 -3.14 -13.43 9.72
CA ASN A 316 -2.12 -14.06 10.55
C ASN A 316 -2.61 -15.32 11.29
N SER A 317 -3.80 -15.26 11.90
CA SER A 317 -4.37 -16.43 12.60
C SER A 317 -4.54 -17.67 11.72
N THR A 318 -4.73 -17.48 10.41
CA THR A 318 -4.80 -18.56 9.42
C THR A 318 -3.40 -19.12 9.10
N THR A 319 -2.37 -18.28 9.17
CA THR A 319 -0.97 -18.62 8.87
C THR A 319 -0.32 -19.35 10.04
N ASP A 320 -0.49 -18.89 11.28
CA ASP A 320 0.09 -19.52 12.48
C ASP A 320 -0.48 -20.93 12.72
N ILE A 321 -1.79 -21.13 12.54
CA ILE A 321 -2.42 -22.45 12.66
C ILE A 321 -1.92 -23.41 11.57
N LEU A 322 -1.67 -22.89 10.36
CA LEU A 322 -1.15 -23.70 9.27
C LEU A 322 0.32 -24.07 9.49
N ILE A 323 1.12 -23.15 10.06
CA ILE A 323 2.49 -23.40 10.48
C ILE A 323 2.49 -24.44 11.60
N GLU A 324 1.69 -24.26 12.66
CA GLU A 324 1.56 -25.21 13.76
C GLU A 324 1.10 -26.60 13.28
N PHE A 325 0.14 -26.66 12.34
CA PHE A 325 -0.29 -27.91 11.72
C PHE A 325 0.80 -28.60 10.90
N LEU A 326 1.58 -27.83 10.11
CA LEU A 326 2.68 -28.37 9.31
C LEU A 326 3.87 -28.79 10.18
N SER A 327 4.13 -28.07 11.28
CA SER A 327 5.20 -28.34 12.25
C SER A 327 4.85 -29.45 13.25
N GLY A 328 3.56 -29.67 13.54
CA GLY A 328 3.07 -30.70 14.47
C GLY A 328 3.18 -32.13 13.96
N LYS A 329 3.49 -32.33 12.67
CA LYS A 329 3.87 -33.64 12.11
C LYS A 329 5.39 -33.77 12.16
N LYS A 330 5.88 -34.46 13.18
CA LYS A 330 7.28 -34.61 13.61
C LYS A 330 8.34 -35.01 12.57
N ASP A 331 8.04 -35.17 11.28
CA ASP A 331 9.00 -35.60 10.24
C ASP A 331 8.70 -35.04 8.84
N ILE A 332 8.38 -33.74 8.71
CA ILE A 332 8.25 -33.11 7.39
C ILE A 332 9.48 -32.26 7.10
N ASN A 333 10.53 -32.91 6.58
CA ASN A 333 11.55 -32.22 5.81
C ASN A 333 10.86 -31.48 4.65
N SER A 334 11.29 -30.24 4.37
CA SER A 334 10.80 -29.30 3.35
C SER A 334 10.80 -29.80 1.89
N SER A 335 11.11 -31.08 1.67
CA SER A 335 11.06 -31.81 0.40
C SER A 335 9.80 -32.69 0.22
N GLN A 336 8.95 -32.85 1.24
CA GLN A 336 7.81 -33.76 1.15
C GLN A 336 6.57 -33.12 0.49
N PHE A 337 5.92 -33.91 -0.37
CA PHE A 337 4.66 -33.56 -1.02
C PHE A 337 3.48 -34.18 -0.26
N MET A 338 2.50 -33.36 0.08
CA MET A 338 1.22 -33.76 0.69
C MET A 338 0.13 -33.92 -0.38
N SER A 339 -0.79 -34.86 -0.19
CA SER A 339 -1.99 -35.00 -1.02
C SER A 339 -3.16 -34.24 -0.39
N CYS A 340 -3.88 -33.47 -1.21
CA CYS A 340 -5.02 -32.72 -0.70
C CYS A 340 -6.17 -33.68 -0.37
N PRO A 341 -6.74 -33.64 0.84
CA PRO A 341 -7.82 -34.57 1.22
C PRO A 341 -9.10 -34.36 0.41
N PHE A 342 -9.28 -33.18 -0.20
CA PHE A 342 -10.48 -32.83 -0.96
C PHE A 342 -10.36 -33.16 -2.45
N CYS A 343 -9.24 -32.80 -3.08
CA CYS A 343 -9.07 -32.96 -4.53
C CYS A 343 -8.01 -33.98 -4.94
N GLY A 344 -7.37 -34.65 -3.98
CA GLY A 344 -6.29 -35.63 -4.23
C GLY A 344 -4.99 -35.04 -4.77
N THR A 345 -4.96 -33.76 -5.18
CA THR A 345 -3.78 -33.15 -5.80
C THR A 345 -2.59 -33.11 -4.85
N ARG A 346 -1.45 -33.59 -5.34
CA ARG A 346 -0.21 -33.65 -4.58
C ARG A 346 0.60 -32.37 -4.75
N LYS A 347 0.91 -31.66 -3.66
CA LYS A 347 1.68 -30.40 -3.68
C LYS A 347 2.75 -30.39 -2.59
N LYS A 348 3.82 -29.63 -2.77
CA LYS A 348 4.86 -29.43 -1.74
C LYS A 348 4.20 -28.90 -0.45
N ALA A 349 4.60 -29.44 0.70
CA ALA A 349 4.10 -29.05 2.01
C ALA A 349 4.67 -27.69 2.46
N ASN A 350 4.19 -26.59 1.85
CA ASN A 350 4.58 -25.22 2.22
C ASN A 350 3.38 -24.25 2.21
N ILE A 351 3.52 -23.12 2.90
CA ILE A 351 2.48 -22.09 3.03
C ILE A 351 1.99 -21.51 1.69
N GLU A 352 2.77 -21.65 0.62
CA GLU A 352 2.40 -21.21 -0.72
C GLU A 352 1.30 -22.10 -1.33
N ASN A 353 1.25 -23.38 -0.99
CA ASN A 353 0.39 -24.37 -1.62
C ASN A 353 -0.85 -24.79 -0.82
N TRP A 354 -0.89 -24.49 0.49
CA TRP A 354 -1.90 -24.97 1.44
C TRP A 354 -2.62 -23.81 2.15
N ILE A 355 -3.86 -24.05 2.57
CA ILE A 355 -4.71 -23.13 3.35
C ILE A 355 -5.54 -23.90 4.38
N ILE A 356 -5.96 -23.20 5.44
CA ILE A 356 -7.01 -23.69 6.34
C ILE A 356 -8.37 -23.25 5.80
N VAL A 357 -9.33 -24.16 5.81
CA VAL A 357 -10.74 -23.89 5.51
C VAL A 357 -11.61 -24.30 6.70
N LYS A 358 -12.62 -23.50 7.01
CA LYS A 358 -13.70 -23.83 7.96
C LYS A 358 -15.00 -23.83 7.16
N PHE A 359 -15.78 -24.90 7.27
CA PHE A 359 -17.05 -25.00 6.55
C PHE A 359 -18.19 -24.44 7.40
N GLU A 360 -19.19 -23.89 6.73
CA GLU A 360 -20.37 -23.35 7.39
C GLU A 360 -21.15 -24.50 8.07
N GLY A 361 -21.43 -24.35 9.37
CA GLY A 361 -22.06 -25.39 10.18
C GLY A 361 -21.11 -26.42 10.79
N ASP A 362 -19.79 -26.29 10.58
CA ASP A 362 -18.77 -27.16 11.17
C ASP A 362 -17.77 -26.34 11.98
N ASP A 363 -17.52 -26.74 13.23
CA ASP A 363 -16.55 -26.08 14.09
C ASP A 363 -15.11 -26.50 13.85
N ASN A 364 -14.89 -27.56 13.08
CA ASN A 364 -13.58 -28.06 12.74
C ASN A 364 -12.90 -27.25 11.62
N LYS A 365 -11.57 -27.18 11.70
CA LYS A 365 -10.70 -26.55 10.70
C LYS A 365 -9.99 -27.64 9.90
N TYR A 366 -9.97 -27.50 8.58
CA TYR A 366 -9.38 -28.48 7.65
C TYR A 366 -8.27 -27.86 6.82
N VAL A 367 -7.31 -28.67 6.40
CA VAL A 367 -6.23 -28.24 5.51
C VAL A 367 -6.55 -28.64 4.08
N ALA A 368 -6.68 -27.65 3.20
CA ALA A 368 -6.94 -27.83 1.78
C ALA A 368 -5.81 -27.26 0.94
N CYS A 369 -5.63 -27.76 -0.29
CA CYS A 369 -4.73 -27.10 -1.21
C CYS A 369 -5.39 -25.83 -1.77
N LYS A 370 -4.59 -24.80 -2.06
CA LYS A 370 -5.11 -23.53 -2.63
C LYS A 370 -5.84 -23.69 -3.97
N GLY A 371 -5.59 -24.81 -4.67
CA GLY A 371 -6.25 -25.11 -5.95
C GLY A 371 -7.73 -25.38 -5.77
N CYS A 372 -8.10 -26.28 -4.84
CA CYS A 372 -9.50 -26.67 -4.65
C CYS A 372 -10.21 -25.90 -3.55
N LYS A 373 -9.48 -25.34 -2.58
CA LYS A 373 -10.03 -24.63 -1.42
C LYS A 373 -11.12 -25.41 -0.67
N GLY A 374 -11.03 -26.74 -0.66
CA GLY A 374 -12.02 -27.61 0.00
C GLY A 374 -13.34 -27.78 -0.76
N LEU A 375 -13.41 -27.38 -2.03
CA LEU A 375 -14.65 -27.42 -2.83
C LEU A 375 -14.81 -28.68 -3.70
N ALA A 376 -13.75 -29.48 -3.86
CA ALA A 376 -13.82 -30.75 -4.57
C ALA A 376 -14.20 -31.88 -3.61
N ASN A 377 -15.16 -32.72 -3.98
CA ASN A 377 -15.65 -33.90 -3.25
C ASN A 377 -15.99 -33.65 -1.77
N ARG A 378 -17.10 -32.95 -1.50
CA ARG A 378 -17.73 -32.90 -0.16
C ARG A 378 -18.33 -34.24 0.30
N GLU A 379 -18.29 -35.29 -0.52
CA GLU A 379 -18.94 -36.59 -0.23
C GLU A 379 -18.07 -37.57 0.57
N HIS A 380 -16.85 -37.19 0.97
CA HIS A 380 -15.89 -38.09 1.65
C HIS A 380 -15.37 -37.58 3.00
N ILE A 381 -16.07 -36.65 3.66
CA ILE A 381 -15.76 -36.21 5.04
C ILE A 381 -16.93 -36.52 5.96
#